data_AF-A0A7W8B612-F1
#
_entry.id   AF-A0A7W8B612-F1
#
_cell.length_a   1.000
_cell.length_b   1.000
_cell.length_c   1.000
_cell.angle_alpha   90.00
_cell.angle_beta   90.00
_cell.angle_gamma   90.00
#
_symmetry.space_group_name_H-M   'P 1'
#
loop_
_entity.id
_entity.type
_entity.pdbx_description
1 polymer ?
#
loop_
_entity_poly.entity_id
_entity_poly.type
_entity_poly.pdbx_seq_one_letter_code
_entity_poly.pdbx_strand_id
1 'polypeptide(L)'
;MNTSTSTAEAISQTPWGFGRMAPLRNGSPSPWRYAGVDPVTQTGRWIGEDGAMVPAELGKHGTSVNTYPPTQVGKDGKVDPDTGQDAEQDE
;
A
#
# COMPACT_ATOMS: atom_id res chain seq x y z
N MET A 1 -8.02 24.58 -62.99
CA MET A 1 -7.62 24.87 -61.60
C MET A 1 -7.87 23.60 -60.83
N ASN A 2 -6.82 22.86 -60.50
CA ASN A 2 -6.94 21.52 -59.97
C ASN A 2 -6.37 21.55 -58.55
N THR A 3 -7.24 21.56 -57.56
CA THR A 3 -6.86 21.57 -56.15
C THR A 3 -6.66 20.13 -55.71
N SER A 4 -5.41 19.72 -55.56
CA SER A 4 -5.07 18.42 -54.97
C SER A 4 -5.10 18.54 -53.45
N THR A 5 -6.14 18.01 -52.81
CA THR A 5 -6.20 17.90 -51.35
C THR A 5 -5.35 16.71 -50.93
N SER A 6 -4.20 16.98 -50.31
CA SER A 6 -3.33 15.95 -49.72
C SER A 6 -3.86 15.60 -48.33
N THR A 7 -4.49 14.43 -48.18
CA THR A 7 -4.82 13.87 -46.87
C THR A 7 -3.53 13.31 -46.28
N ALA A 8 -2.91 14.03 -45.34
CA ALA A 8 -1.79 13.51 -44.59
C ALA A 8 -2.30 12.43 -43.62
N GLU A 9 -1.98 11.17 -43.92
CA GLU A 9 -2.22 10.04 -43.04
C GLU A 9 -1.32 10.20 -41.80
N ALA A 10 -1.92 10.36 -40.62
CA ALA A 10 -1.18 10.55 -39.38
C ALA A 10 -0.50 9.23 -38.98
N ILE A 11 0.81 9.16 -39.20
CA ILE A 11 1.63 8.01 -38.79
C ILE A 11 1.64 7.97 -37.26
N SER A 12 0.96 6.99 -36.67
CA SER A 12 0.99 6.78 -35.22
C SER A 12 2.35 6.22 -34.82
N GLN A 13 3.28 7.11 -34.48
CA GLN A 13 4.60 6.76 -33.95
C GLN A 13 4.40 6.14 -32.58
N THR A 14 4.65 4.83 -32.46
CA THR A 14 4.63 4.17 -31.15
C THR A 14 5.72 4.78 -30.27
N PRO A 15 5.41 5.28 -29.07
CA PRO A 15 6.41 5.86 -28.18
C PRO A 15 7.52 4.87 -27.85
N TRP A 16 8.76 5.33 -27.80
CA TRP A 16 9.95 4.50 -27.54
C TRP A 16 9.84 3.64 -26.27
N GLY A 17 9.07 4.09 -25.28
CA GLY A 17 8.85 3.38 -24.02
C GLY A 17 7.92 2.18 -24.11
N PHE A 18 7.05 2.12 -25.13
CA PHE A 18 6.02 1.09 -25.23
C PHE A 18 6.61 -0.31 -25.49
N GLY A 19 7.65 -0.40 -26.31
CA GLY A 19 8.38 -1.66 -26.53
C GLY A 19 9.23 -2.11 -25.33
N ARG A 20 9.37 -1.28 -24.30
CA ARG A 20 10.10 -1.58 -23.06
C ARG A 20 9.19 -1.87 -21.88
N MET A 21 7.89 -1.66 -22.03
CA MET A 21 6.91 -2.06 -21.03
C MET A 21 6.79 -3.59 -21.05
N ALA A 22 7.15 -4.21 -19.94
CA ALA A 22 6.69 -5.56 -19.63
C ALA A 22 5.36 -5.45 -18.88
N PRO A 23 4.44 -6.41 -19.03
CA PRO A 23 3.33 -6.54 -18.10
C PRO A 23 3.87 -6.50 -16.67
N LEU A 24 3.19 -5.75 -15.79
CA LEU A 24 3.46 -5.89 -14.37
C LEU A 24 3.36 -7.39 -14.08
N ARG A 25 4.39 -7.97 -13.45
CA ARG A 25 4.27 -9.33 -12.92
C ARG A 25 3.30 -9.28 -11.76
N ASN A 26 2.02 -9.23 -12.08
CA ASN A 26 0.98 -9.61 -11.17
C ASN A 26 1.23 -11.11 -11.00
N GLY A 27 1.82 -11.49 -9.87
CA GLY A 27 1.94 -12.89 -9.50
C GLY A 27 0.56 -13.56 -9.48
N SER A 28 0.50 -14.83 -9.08
CA SER A 28 -0.78 -15.44 -8.75
C SER A 28 -1.52 -14.57 -7.73
N PRO A 29 -2.83 -14.31 -7.91
CA PRO A 29 -3.62 -13.65 -6.89
C PRO A 29 -3.40 -14.33 -5.54
N SER A 30 -3.27 -13.54 -4.48
CA SER A 30 -3.21 -14.09 -3.13
C SER A 30 -4.47 -14.93 -2.88
N PRO A 31 -4.35 -16.15 -2.33
CA PRO A 31 -5.51 -16.92 -1.88
C PRO A 31 -6.21 -16.24 -0.70
N TRP A 32 -5.51 -15.32 -0.02
CA TRP A 32 -6.03 -14.53 1.10
C TRP A 32 -6.56 -13.18 0.64
N ARG A 33 -7.77 -12.82 1.09
CA ARG A 33 -8.45 -11.55 0.79
C ARG A 33 -8.92 -10.87 2.07
N TYR A 34 -8.76 -9.54 2.15
CA TYR A 34 -9.27 -8.77 3.29
C TYR A 34 -10.80 -8.71 3.24
N ALA A 35 -11.44 -8.97 4.38
CA ALA A 35 -12.89 -9.08 4.50
C ALA A 35 -13.54 -7.93 5.28
N GLY A 36 -12.74 -7.05 5.88
CA GLY A 36 -13.21 -5.93 6.71
C GLY A 36 -12.82 -6.07 8.18
N VAL A 37 -13.46 -5.26 9.02
CA VAL A 37 -13.24 -5.21 10.48
C VAL A 37 -14.40 -5.88 11.20
N ASP A 38 -14.10 -6.72 12.18
CA ASP A 38 -15.10 -7.27 13.10
C ASP A 38 -15.61 -6.15 14.04
N PRO A 39 -16.92 -5.86 14.09
CA PRO A 39 -17.43 -4.77 14.92
C PRO A 39 -17.31 -5.02 16.42
N VAL A 40 -17.24 -6.28 16.86
CA VAL A 40 -17.16 -6.64 18.28
C VAL A 40 -15.72 -6.57 18.77
N THR A 41 -14.80 -7.21 18.05
CA THR A 41 -13.39 -7.29 18.46
C THR A 41 -12.54 -6.15 17.92
N GLN A 42 -13.06 -5.35 16.98
CA GLN A 42 -12.32 -4.28 16.30
C GLN A 42 -11.02 -4.76 15.63
N THR A 43 -11.00 -6.02 15.18
CA THR A 43 -9.87 -6.62 14.47
C THR A 43 -10.19 -6.82 13.00
N GLY A 44 -9.18 -6.69 12.14
CA GLY A 44 -9.31 -7.03 10.73
C GLY A 44 -9.64 -8.52 10.56
N ARG A 45 -10.29 -8.89 9.45
CA ARG A 45 -10.53 -10.29 9.08
C ARG A 45 -10.02 -10.60 7.68
N TRP A 46 -9.43 -11.78 7.51
CA TRP A 46 -9.08 -12.35 6.20
C TRP A 46 -10.00 -13.51 5.86
N ILE A 47 -10.22 -13.73 4.56
CA ILE A 47 -10.81 -14.95 4.02
C ILE A 47 -9.70 -15.70 3.29
N GLY A 48 -9.47 -16.95 3.70
CA GLY A 48 -8.52 -17.86 3.07
C GLY A 48 -9.14 -18.72 1.97
N GLU A 49 -8.38 -19.70 1.50
CA GLU A 49 -8.81 -20.64 0.44
C GLU A 49 -10.02 -21.49 0.84
N ASP A 50 -10.17 -21.77 2.14
CA ASP A 50 -11.29 -22.51 2.74
C ASP A 50 -12.56 -21.66 2.91
N GLY A 51 -12.49 -20.36 2.60
CA GLY A 51 -13.59 -19.42 2.80
C GLY A 51 -13.83 -19.02 4.26
N ALA A 52 -13.02 -19.51 5.21
CA ALA A 52 -13.19 -19.19 6.61
C ALA A 52 -12.67 -17.78 6.92
N MET A 53 -13.45 -17.02 7.70
CA MET A 53 -13.05 -15.70 8.17
C MET A 53 -12.19 -15.82 9.43
N VAL A 54 -10.90 -15.58 9.30
CA VAL A 54 -9.93 -15.61 10.41
C VAL A 54 -9.49 -14.19 10.79
N PRO A 55 -9.13 -13.94 12.06
CA PRO A 55 -8.52 -12.67 12.46
C PRO A 55 -7.30 -12.33 11.61
N ALA A 56 -7.13 -11.04 11.34
CA ALA A 56 -6.01 -10.51 10.61
C ALA A 56 -4.76 -10.44 11.49
N GLU A 57 -4.05 -11.56 11.57
CA GLU A 57 -2.73 -11.62 12.18
C GLU A 57 -1.71 -10.94 11.24
N LEU A 58 -1.27 -9.73 11.62
CA LEU A 58 -0.25 -8.97 10.86
C LEU A 58 1.18 -9.45 11.14
N GLY A 59 1.34 -10.56 11.88
CA GLY A 59 2.63 -11.11 12.28
C GLY A 59 3.43 -10.18 13.20
N LYS A 60 4.65 -10.59 13.57
CA LYS A 60 5.62 -9.74 14.31
C LYS A 60 6.25 -8.63 13.43
N HIS A 61 5.64 -8.31 12.30
CA HIS A 61 6.15 -7.28 11.42
C HIS A 61 5.77 -5.94 12.06
N GLY A 62 6.76 -5.15 12.48
CA GLY A 62 6.59 -3.87 13.19
C GLY A 62 5.84 -2.77 12.42
N THR A 63 5.06 -3.12 11.39
CA THR A 63 4.15 -2.21 10.67
C THR A 63 2.95 -1.78 11.51
N SER A 64 2.71 -2.41 12.66
CA SER A 64 1.72 -1.95 13.65
C SER A 64 2.32 -1.05 14.74
N VAL A 65 3.63 -0.78 14.69
CA VAL A 65 4.31 0.11 15.64
C VAL A 65 4.42 1.48 15.01
N ASN A 66 3.96 2.51 15.72
CA ASN A 66 4.22 3.87 15.28
C ASN A 66 5.66 4.24 15.63
N THR A 67 6.47 4.57 14.63
CA THR A 67 7.84 5.07 14.87
C THR A 67 7.74 6.58 15.04
N TYR A 68 7.72 7.04 16.29
CA TYR A 68 7.83 8.46 16.60
C TYR A 68 9.29 8.83 16.84
N PRO A 69 9.97 9.52 15.90
CA PRO A 69 11.21 10.20 16.26
C PRO A 69 10.87 11.28 17.30
N PRO A 70 11.63 11.39 18.40
CA PRO A 70 11.30 12.34 19.46
C PRO A 70 11.43 13.77 18.92
N THR A 71 10.31 14.49 18.87
CA THR A 71 10.25 15.87 18.34
C THR A 71 10.28 16.92 19.46
N GLN A 72 10.15 16.51 20.72
CA GLN A 72 10.16 17.42 21.85
C GLN A 72 11.58 17.63 22.39
N VAL A 73 11.91 18.91 22.58
CA VAL A 73 13.11 19.34 23.29
C VAL A 73 12.64 19.93 24.62
N GLY A 74 13.05 19.30 25.72
CA GLY A 74 12.79 19.74 27.07
C GLY A 74 13.40 21.11 27.35
N LYS A 75 12.97 21.73 28.46
CA LYS A 75 13.47 23.06 28.88
C LYS A 75 14.98 23.08 29.19
N ASP A 76 15.56 21.91 29.37
CA ASP A 76 17.00 21.66 29.56
C ASP A 76 17.75 21.47 28.22
N GLY A 77 17.06 21.62 27.08
CA GLY A 77 17.62 21.45 25.75
C GLY A 77 17.85 19.98 25.36
N LYS A 78 17.34 19.02 26.14
CA LYS A 78 17.47 17.59 25.86
C LYS A 78 16.24 17.07 25.14
N VAL A 79 16.44 16.02 24.35
CA VAL A 79 15.34 15.33 23.67
C VAL A 79 14.52 14.59 24.73
N ASP A 80 13.25 14.93 24.84
CA ASP A 80 12.31 14.30 25.79
C ASP A 80 11.48 13.23 25.05
N PRO A 81 11.55 11.95 25.46
CA PRO A 81 10.70 10.93 24.87
C PRO A 81 9.23 11.22 25.21
N ASP A 82 8.43 11.49 24.18
CA ASP A 82 6.98 11.61 24.30
C ASP A 82 6.42 10.29 24.84
N THR A 83 6.14 10.26 26.14
CA THR A 83 5.66 9.09 26.89
C THR A 83 4.13 8.98 26.85
N GLY A 84 3.48 9.76 25.99
CA GLY A 84 2.03 9.97 25.99
C GLY A 84 1.17 8.93 25.26
N GLN A 85 1.72 7.84 24.74
CA GLN A 85 0.94 6.82 24.04
C GLN A 85 1.52 5.42 24.32
N ASP A 86 0.66 4.42 24.54
CA ASP A 86 1.10 3.04 24.65
C ASP A 86 1.83 2.62 23.36
N ALA A 87 3.03 2.09 23.52
CA ALA A 87 3.86 1.57 22.44
C ALA A 87 4.17 0.08 22.64
N GLU A 88 3.52 -0.55 23.63
CA GLU A 88 3.75 -1.92 24.02
C GLU A 88 2.45 -2.72 23.83
N GLN A 89 2.53 -3.83 23.10
CA GLN A 89 1.56 -4.91 23.25
C GLN A 89 2.10 -5.87 24.31
N ASP A 90 1.27 -6.15 25.32
CA ASP A 90 1.47 -7.27 26.25
C ASP A 90 1.63 -8.60 25.47
N GLU A 91 2.38 -9.54 26.07
CA GLU A 91 2.88 -10.81 25.52
C GLU A 91 1.83 -11.79 24.96
#